data_AF-A0A8J2KK07-F1
#
_entry.id   AF-A0A8J2KK07-F1
#
_cell.length_a   1.000
_cell.length_b   1.000
_cell.length_c   1.000
_cell.angle_alpha   90.00
_cell.angle_beta   90.00
_cell.angle_gamma   90.00
#
_symmetry.space_group_name_H-M   'P 1'
#
loop_
_entity.id
_entity.type
_entity.pdbx_description
1 polymer ?
#
loop_
_entity_poly.entity_id
_entity_poly.type
_entity_poly.pdbx_seq_one_letter_code
_entity_poly.pdbx_strand_id
1 'polypeptide(L)' 'MLKKKSSTKSFHVRVMTMDAELEFDLPWKATGRDLFDLVCRTIGLRETWYFGLQYEDCKGNISWLKRDKKVMKL' A
#
# COMPACT_ATOMS: atom_id res chain seq x y z
N MET A 1 30.27 -18.27 -4.60
CA MET A 1 29.15 -18.28 -3.61
C MET A 1 27.97 -17.52 -4.18
N LEU A 2 26.94 -18.22 -4.66
CA LEU A 2 25.70 -17.59 -5.12
C LEU A 2 24.94 -17.10 -3.88
N LYS A 3 24.79 -15.77 -3.73
CA LYS A 3 23.94 -15.18 -2.68
C LYS A 3 22.52 -15.71 -2.88
N LYS A 4 22.07 -16.56 -1.96
CA LYS A 4 20.69 -17.06 -1.89
C LYS A 4 19.78 -15.83 -1.83
N LYS A 5 19.05 -15.52 -2.91
CA LYS A 5 18.02 -14.47 -2.89
C LYS A 5 17.01 -14.87 -1.82
N SER A 6 17.09 -14.24 -0.65
CA SER A 6 16.08 -14.38 0.40
C SER A 6 14.74 -14.04 -0.23
N SER A 7 13.82 -15.00 -0.27
CA SER A 7 12.44 -14.77 -0.70
C SER A 7 11.84 -13.76 0.27
N THR A 8 11.84 -12.49 -0.14
CA THR A 8 11.31 -11.41 0.69
C THR A 8 9.81 -11.63 0.74
N LYS A 9 9.29 -12.02 1.92
CA LYS A 9 7.85 -12.25 2.11
C LYS A 9 7.07 -11.05 1.59
N SER A 10 6.11 -11.31 0.71
CA SER A 10 5.18 -10.33 0.16
C SER A 10 3.75 -10.65 0.58
N PHE A 11 2.86 -9.69 0.39
CA PHE A 11 1.42 -9.85 0.56
C PHE A 11 0.71 -9.06 -0.55
N HIS A 12 -0.42 -9.58 -0.97
CA HIS A 12 -1.24 -8.96 -2.01
C HIS A 12 -2.12 -7.86 -1.42
N VAL A 13 -2.24 -6.75 -2.13
CA VAL A 13 -3.08 -5.61 -1.76
C VAL A 13 -3.88 -5.14 -2.95
N ARG A 14 -5.17 -4.93 -2.72
CA ARG A 14 -6.08 -4.29 -3.66
C ARG A 14 -6.41 -2.87 -3.20
N VAL A 15 -6.37 -1.93 -4.14
CA VAL A 15 -6.73 -0.52 -3.94
C VAL A 15 -7.84 -0.15 -4.93
N MET A 16 -8.95 0.35 -4.41
CA MET A 16 -10.07 0.86 -5.21
C MET A 16 -9.99 2.37 -5.28
N THR A 17 -9.95 2.93 -6.49
CA THR A 17 -10.24 4.34 -6.75
C THR A 17 -11.70 4.49 -7.17
N MET A 18 -12.12 5.70 -7.54
CA MET A 18 -13.47 5.96 -8.02
C MET A 18 -13.75 5.30 -9.37
N ASP A 19 -12.72 5.07 -10.17
CA ASP A 19 -12.78 4.67 -11.59
C ASP A 19 -11.93 3.43 -11.93
N ALA A 20 -11.12 2.93 -10.99
CA ALA A 20 -10.21 1.82 -11.22
C ALA A 20 -10.02 0.92 -9.98
N GLU A 21 -9.65 -0.32 -10.27
CA GLU A 21 -9.20 -1.32 -9.30
C GLU A 21 -7.74 -1.63 -9.59
N LEU A 22 -6.88 -1.48 -8.59
CA LEU A 22 -5.44 -1.67 -8.70
C LEU A 22 -5.00 -2.79 -7.77
N GLU A 23 -4.13 -3.66 -8.25
CA GLU A 23 -3.60 -4.78 -7.48
C GLU A 23 -2.06 -4.73 -7.42
N PHE A 24 -1.50 -5.00 -6.24
CA PHE A 24 -0.05 -4.93 -6.00
C PHE A 24 0.43 -6.05 -5.08
N ASP A 25 1.61 -6.59 -5.36
CA ASP A 25 2.36 -7.40 -4.40
C ASP A 25 3.36 -6.54 -3.63
N LEU A 26 3.09 -6.33 -2.34
CA LEU A 26 3.95 -5.51 -1.47
C LEU A 26 4.88 -6.37 -0.63
N PRO A 27 6.15 -5.98 -0.46
CA PRO A 27 7.00 -6.61 0.53
C PRO A 27 6.48 -6.32 1.94
N TRP A 28 6.61 -7.25 2.89
CA TRP A 28 6.14 -7.10 4.29
C TRP A 28 6.69 -5.87 5.03
N LYS A 29 7.79 -5.30 4.55
CA LYS A 29 8.41 -4.09 5.11
C LYS A 29 7.83 -2.79 4.56
N ALA A 30 6.97 -2.85 3.54
CA ALA A 30 6.37 -1.69 2.89
C ALA A 30 5.58 -0.85 3.90
N THR A 31 5.80 0.45 3.82
CA THR A 31 5.10 1.48 4.60
C THR A 31 3.86 1.96 3.85
N GLY A 32 2.95 2.63 4.56
CA GLY A 32 1.80 3.26 3.93
C GLY A 32 2.20 4.30 2.88
N ARG A 33 3.35 4.97 3.07
CA ARG A 33 3.93 5.86 2.07
C ARG A 33 4.32 5.11 0.79
N ASP A 34 5.00 3.97 0.93
CA ASP A 34 5.42 3.19 -0.24
C ASP A 34 4.23 2.77 -1.10
N LEU A 35 3.14 2.31 -0.48
CA LEU A 35 1.90 1.96 -1.18
C LEU A 35 1.24 3.19 -1.81
N PHE A 36 1.11 4.29 -1.07
CA PHE A 36 0.47 5.51 -1.59
C PHE A 36 1.23 6.10 -2.78
N ASP A 37 2.56 6.17 -2.69
CA ASP A 37 3.41 6.68 -3.78
C ASP A 37 3.30 5.78 -5.02
N LEU A 38 3.19 4.45 -4.84
CA LEU A 38 2.98 3.49 -5.92
C LEU A 38 1.62 3.71 -6.61
N VAL A 39 0.55 3.88 -5.84
CA VAL A 39 -0.80 4.18 -6.37
C VAL A 39 -0.76 5.49 -7.17
N CYS A 40 -0.23 6.57 -6.58
CA CYS A 40 -0.17 7.88 -7.23
C CYS A 40 0.60 7.82 -8.54
N ARG A 41 1.74 7.11 -8.57
CA ARG A 41 2.53 6.92 -9.79
C ARG A 41 1.76 6.13 -10.84
N THR A 42 1.02 5.10 -10.45
CA THR A 42 0.30 4.22 -11.36
C THR A 42 -0.84 4.95 -12.07
N ILE A 43 -1.57 5.81 -11.36
CA ILE A 43 -2.68 6.59 -11.93
C ILE A 43 -2.26 7.98 -12.42
N GLY A 44 -0.97 8.33 -12.33
CA GLY A 44 -0.44 9.63 -12.75
C GLY A 44 -0.90 10.82 -11.89
N LEU A 45 -1.26 10.58 -10.62
CA LEU A 45 -1.75 11.60 -9.70
C LEU A 45 -0.60 12.51 -9.22
N ARG A 46 -0.69 13.81 -9.51
CA ARG A 46 0.30 14.83 -9.12
C ARG A 46 -0.07 15.58 -7.84
N GLU A 47 -1.35 15.88 -7.65
CA GLU A 47 -1.84 16.65 -6.49
C GLU A 47 -2.14 15.76 -5.29
N THR A 48 -1.11 15.09 -4.78
CA THR A 48 -1.23 14.06 -3.74
C THR A 48 -1.70 14.56 -2.37
N TRP A 49 -1.72 15.87 -2.15
CA TRP A 49 -1.98 16.50 -0.85
C TRP A 49 -3.42 16.31 -0.37
N TYR A 50 -4.36 16.13 -1.28
CA TYR A 50 -5.78 15.94 -0.97
C TYR A 50 -6.15 14.48 -0.68
N PHE A 51 -5.24 13.54 -0.93
CA PHE A 51 -5.55 12.12 -0.96
C PHE A 51 -4.82 11.32 0.13
N GLY A 52 -5.46 10.21 0.49
CA GLY A 52 -4.92 9.18 1.35
C GLY A 52 -5.50 7.82 0.98
N LEU A 53 -5.07 6.77 1.67
CA LEU A 53 -5.67 5.45 1.55
C LEU A 53 -6.51 5.17 2.79
N GLN A 54 -7.75 4.76 2.57
CA GLN A 54 -8.65 4.34 3.63
C GLN A 54 -8.69 2.82 3.67
N TYR A 55 -8.88 2.25 4.87
CA TYR A 55 -9.13 0.83 5.06
C TYR A 55 -10.13 0.62 6.19
N GLU A 56 -10.74 -0.56 6.20
CA GLU A 56 -11.54 -1.06 7.31
C GLU A 56 -10.69 -2.02 8.14
N ASP A 57 -10.61 -1.79 9.46
CA ASP A 57 -9.90 -2.68 10.37
C ASP A 57 -10.70 -3.97 10.68
N CYS A 58 -10.09 -4.93 11.38
CA CYS A 58 -10.76 -6.18 11.76
C CYS A 58 -11.96 -5.98 12.71
N LYS A 59 -12.20 -4.76 13.20
CA LYS A 59 -13.31 -4.38 14.07
C LYS A 59 -14.37 -3.55 13.33
N GLY A 60 -14.23 -3.37 12.02
CA GLY A 60 -15.16 -2.60 11.19
C GLY A 60 -14.96 -1.08 11.26
N ASN A 61 -13.88 -0.59 11.89
CA ASN A 61 -13.62 0.85 11.94
C ASN A 61 -12.93 1.29 10.66
N ILE A 62 -13.45 2.36 10.08
CA ILE A 62 -12.86 3.01 8.92
C ILE A 62 -11.75 3.95 9.40
N SER A 63 -10.54 3.74 8.88
CA SER A 63 -9.35 4.48 9.25
C SER A 63 -8.49 4.86 8.05
N TRP A 64 -7.74 5.95 8.19
CA TRP A 64 -6.74 6.36 7.21
C TRP A 64 -5.41 5.66 7.45
N LEU A 65 -4.83 5.13 6.38
CA LEU A 65 -3.52 4.51 6.39
C LEU A 65 -2.44 5.52 6.78
N LYS A 66 -1.69 5.19 7.83
CA LYS A 66 -0.58 6.02 8.30
C LYS A 66 0.64 5.84 7.41
N ARG A 67 1.16 6.95 6.88
CA ARG A 67 2.29 6.96 5.92
C ARG A 67 3.58 6.37 6.51
N ASP A 68 3.82 6.57 7.80
CA ASP A 68 5.03 6.14 8.53
C ASP A 68 4.97 4.70 9.08
N LYS A 69 3.80 4.03 8.98
CA LYS A 69 3.59 2.68 9.51
C LYS A 69 3.67 1.63 8.41
N LYS A 70 4.08 0.42 8.80
CA LYS A 70 4.05 -0.74 7.90
C LYS A 70 2.61 -1.13 7.61
N VAL A 71 2.29 -1.37 6.35
CA VAL A 71 0.95 -1.78 5.92
C VAL A 71 0.55 -3.14 6.52
N MET A 72 1.52 -4.03 6.76
CA MET A 72 1.23 -5.33 7.38
C MET A 72 1.07 -5.29 8.91
N LYS A 73 1.27 -4.13 9.54
CA LYS A 73 1.10 -3.94 11.00
C LYS A 73 -0.13 -3.10 11.35
N LEU A 74 -1.05 -2.95 10.40
CA LEU A 74 -2.28 -2.20 10.59
C LEU A 74 -3.25 -2.91 11.54
#